data_AF-C3YRW6-F1
#
_entry.id   AF-C3YRW6-F1
#
_cell.length_a   1.000
_cell.length_b   1.000
_cell.length_c   1.000
_cell.angle_alpha   90.00
_cell.angle_beta   90.00
_cell.angle_gamma   90.00
#
_symmetry.space_group_name_H-M   'P 1'
#
loop_
_entity.id
_entity.type
_entity.pdbx_description
1 polymer ?
#
loop_
_entity_poly.entity_id
_entity_poly.type
_entity_poly.pdbx_seq_one_letter_code
_entity_poly.pdbx_strand_id
1 'polypeptide(L)' 'MATAAVPEKVSDDSTQCTICFYTFKNPKVLPCLHTFCEHCLREWVQKNDGDTFPCPICRQPVSLPQNG' A
#
# COMPACT_ATOMS: atom_id res chain seq x y z
N MET A 1 40.05 18.80 12.55
CA MET A 1 38.63 18.53 12.86
C MET A 1 37.93 18.25 11.54
N ALA A 2 37.47 17.03 11.30
CA ALA A 2 36.75 16.68 10.07
C ALA A 2 35.49 15.90 10.48
N THR A 3 34.35 16.59 10.53
CA THR A 3 33.05 15.93 10.55
C THR A 3 32.51 16.01 9.13
N ALA A 4 32.56 14.88 8.41
CA ALA A 4 31.78 14.69 7.21
C ALA A 4 30.60 13.83 7.64
N ALA A 5 29.58 14.48 8.20
CA ALA A 5 28.30 13.86 8.47
C ALA A 5 27.71 13.45 7.13
N VAL A 6 27.66 12.14 6.90
CA VAL A 6 27.01 11.56 5.72
C VAL A 6 25.50 11.83 5.92
N PRO A 7 24.81 12.51 5.00
CA PRO A 7 23.35 12.47 5.02
C PRO A 7 22.99 11.07 4.53
N GLU A 8 22.85 10.14 5.46
CA GLU A 8 22.12 8.89 5.25
C GLU A 8 20.72 9.29 4.80
N LYS A 9 20.51 9.34 3.49
CA LYS A 9 19.18 9.38 2.89
C LYS A 9 18.58 8.00 3.12
N VAL A 10 18.17 7.73 4.36
CA VAL A 10 17.18 6.72 4.71
C VAL A 10 15.96 7.09 3.87
N SER A 11 15.88 6.49 2.69
CA SER A 11 14.71 6.56 1.86
C SER A 11 13.77 5.59 2.54
N ASP A 12 12.92 6.15 3.39
CA ASP A 12 11.81 5.49 4.07
C ASP A 12 10.84 4.96 3.00
N ASP A 13 11.22 3.88 2.32
CA ASP A 13 10.41 3.21 1.30
C ASP A 13 9.23 2.43 1.94
N SER A 14 9.16 2.44 3.28
CA SER A 14 8.14 1.74 4.06
C SER A 14 6.77 2.44 4.04
N THR A 15 6.68 3.64 3.48
CA THR A 15 5.45 4.43 3.40
C THR A 15 4.94 4.66 1.97
N GLN A 16 5.41 3.84 1.01
CA GLN A 16 5.00 3.93 -0.40
C GLN A 16 4.05 2.81 -0.80
N CYS A 17 3.04 3.17 -1.58
CA CYS A 17 2.09 2.22 -2.14
C CYS A 17 2.70 1.45 -3.28
N THR A 18 2.63 0.12 -3.25
CA THR A 18 3.18 -0.74 -4.30
C THR A 18 2.36 -0.74 -5.60
N ILE A 19 1.18 -0.10 -5.60
CA ILE A 19 0.32 0.01 -6.79
C ILE A 19 0.67 1.27 -7.60
N CYS A 20 0.77 2.42 -6.94
CA CYS A 20 1.08 3.69 -7.59
C CYS A 20 2.53 4.15 -7.41
N PHE A 21 3.32 3.50 -6.55
CA PHE A 21 4.69 3.86 -6.17
C PHE A 21 4.86 5.24 -5.53
N TYR A 22 3.75 5.87 -5.11
CA TYR A 22 3.73 7.13 -4.37
C TYR A 22 3.50 6.91 -2.88
N THR A 23 3.80 7.93 -2.08
CA THR A 23 3.44 7.99 -0.65
C THR A 23 1.97 7.65 -0.44
N PHE A 24 1.68 6.85 0.58
CA PHE A 24 0.31 6.44 0.89
C PHE A 24 -0.63 7.63 1.09
N LYS A 25 -1.64 7.73 0.23
CA LYS A 25 -2.74 8.71 0.36
C LYS A 25 -4.00 7.97 0.77
N ASN A 26 -4.46 8.24 1.99
CA ASN A 26 -5.53 7.49 2.67
C ASN A 26 -5.22 5.98 2.70
N PRO A 27 -4.16 5.55 3.40
CA PRO A 27 -3.80 4.14 3.51
C PRO A 27 -4.94 3.34 4.11
N LYS A 28 -5.39 2.30 3.40
CA LYS A 28 -6.29 1.27 3.92
C LYS A 28 -5.44 0.02 4.17
N VAL A 29 -5.52 -0.50 5.40
CA VAL A 29 -4.84 -1.72 5.81
C VAL A 29 -5.77 -2.90 5.58
N LEU A 30 -5.31 -3.88 4.82
CA LEU A 30 -6.05 -5.10 4.53
C LEU A 30 -5.88 -6.10 5.70
N PRO A 31 -6.78 -7.09 5.84
CA PRO A 31 -6.65 -8.16 6.84
C PRO A 31 -5.36 -8.98 6.69
N CYS A 32 -4.71 -8.95 5.52
CA CYS A 32 -3.41 -9.55 5.28
C CYS A 32 -2.22 -8.66 5.72
N LEU A 33 -2.47 -7.59 6.49
CA LEU A 33 -1.48 -6.63 7.01
C LEU A 33 -0.71 -5.84 5.94
N HIS A 34 -1.27 -5.73 4.74
CA HIS A 34 -0.72 -4.91 3.67
C HIS A 34 -1.50 -3.62 3.51
N THR A 35 -0.78 -2.53 3.27
CA THR A 35 -1.34 -1.19 3.18
C THR A 35 -1.33 -0.71 1.74
N PHE A 36 -2.44 -0.15 1.27
CA PHE A 36 -2.55 0.46 -0.06
C PHE A 36 -3.31 1.78 0.01
N CYS A 37 -3.12 2.65 -0.98
CA CYS A 37 -3.96 3.84 -1.08
C CYS A 37 -5.42 3.44 -1.35
N GLU A 38 -6.38 4.13 -0.74
CA GLU A 38 -7.81 3.90 -0.94
C GLU A 38 -8.20 3.87 -2.44
N HIS A 39 -7.71 4.83 -3.23
CA HIS A 39 -7.97 4.88 -4.66
C HIS A 39 -7.38 3.68 -5.42
N CYS A 40 -6.11 3.34 -5.15
CA CYS A 40 -5.46 2.18 -5.76
C CYS A 40 -6.21 0.88 -5.43
N LEU A 41 -6.65 0.74 -4.18
CA LEU A 41 -7.39 -0.42 -3.73
C LEU A 41 -8.77 -0.49 -4.40
N ARG A 42 -9.48 0.65 -4.50
CA ARG A 42 -10.76 0.75 -5.20
C ARG A 42 -10.63 0.35 -6.66
N GLU A 43 -9.65 0.89 -7.39
CA GLU A 43 -9.41 0.52 -8.79
C GLU A 43 -9.05 -0.96 -8.95
N TRP A 44 -8.27 -1.50 -8.02
CA TRP A 44 -7.92 -2.92 -8.01
C TRP A 44 -9.15 -3.80 -7.81
N VAL A 45 -10.00 -3.49 -6.84
CA VAL A 45 -11.27 -4.21 -6.60
C VAL A 45 -12.19 -4.09 -7.82
N GLN A 46 -12.30 -2.88 -8.37
CA GLN A 46 -13.16 -2.61 -9.53
C GLN A 46 -12.70 -3.37 -10.79
N LYS A 47 -11.41 -3.68 -10.91
CA LYS A 47 -10.85 -4.55 -11.97
C LYS A 47 -11.12 -6.04 -11.78
N ASN A 48 -11.41 -6.48 -10.55
CA ASN A 48 -11.62 -7.90 -10.23
C ASN A 48 -13.11 -8.27 -10.16
N ASP A 49 -14.02 -7.33 -10.47
CA ASP A 49 -15.49 -7.53 -10.57
C ASP A 49 -16.08 -8.44 -9.48
N GLY A 50 -15.65 -8.26 -8.23
CA GLY A 50 -16.08 -9.11 -7.12
C GLY A 50 -15.83 -8.52 -5.74
N ASP A 51 -16.58 -9.00 -4.76
CA ASP A 51 -16.43 -8.65 -3.34
C ASP A 51 -15.07 -9.11 -2.76
N THR A 52 -14.40 -10.04 -3.42
CA THR A 52 -13.10 -10.60 -3.02
C THR A 52 -12.07 -10.41 -4.12
N PHE A 53 -10.89 -9.88 -3.78
CA PHE A 53 -9.78 -9.66 -4.70
C PHE A 53 -8.47 -10.18 -4.09
N PRO A 54 -7.49 -10.61 -4.91
CA PRO A 54 -6.19 -11.02 -4.41
C PRO A 54 -5.34 -9.80 -4.02
N CYS A 55 -4.68 -9.84 -2.87
CA CYS A 55 -3.70 -8.83 -2.46
C CYS A 55 -2.53 -8.79 -3.47
N PRO A 56 -2.10 -7.63 -3.97
CA PRO A 56 -1.01 -7.55 -4.94
C PRO A 56 0.37 -7.92 -4.37
N ILE A 57 0.52 -7.97 -3.04
CA ILE A 57 1.79 -8.31 -2.38
C ILE A 57 1.83 -9.81 -2.02
N CYS A 58 0.87 -10.29 -1.22
CA CYS A 58 0.87 -11.68 -0.75
C CYS A 58 -0.09 -12.61 -1.50
N ARG A 59 -0.88 -12.09 -2.45
CA ARG A 59 -1.92 -12.83 -3.20
C ARG A 59 -3.00 -13.47 -2.32
N GLN A 60 -3.10 -13.10 -1.04
CA GLN A 60 -4.22 -13.55 -0.21
C GLN A 60 -5.53 -12.98 -0.73
N PRO A 61 -6.61 -13.79 -0.79
CA PRO A 61 -7.94 -13.28 -1.05
C PRO A 61 -8.36 -12.36 0.09
N VAL A 62 -8.68 -11.12 -0.25
CA VAL A 62 -9.16 -10.11 0.67
C VAL A 62 -10.55 -9.69 0.23
N SER A 63 -11.48 -9.70 1.17
CA SER A 63 -12.81 -9.11 1.01
C SER A 63 -12.83 -7.75 1.68
N LEU A 64 -13.20 -6.69 0.96
CA LEU A 64 -13.45 -5.40 1.60
C LEU A 64 -14.82 -5.47 2.31
N PRO A 65 -14.91 -5.20 3.61
CA PRO A 65 -16.20 -4.95 4.22
C PRO A 65 -16.76 -3.67 3.58
N GLN A 66 -17.96 -3.74 3.00
CA GLN A 66 -18.62 -2.64 2.27
C GLN A 66 -18.97 -1.41 3.17
N ASN A 67 -18.45 -1.30 4.40
CA ASN A 67 -18.91 -0.30 5.35
C ASN A 67 -17.78 0.18 6.27
N GLY A 68 -17.38 1.44 6.09
CA GLY A 68 -16.39 2.18 6.89
C GLY A 68 -15.89 3.43 6.18
#